data_AF-A0AB38X1J5-F1
#
_entry.id   AF-A0AB38X1J5-F1
#
_cell.length_a   1.000
_cell.length_b   1.000
_cell.length_c   1.000
_cell.angle_alpha   90.00
_cell.angle_beta   90.00
_cell.angle_gamma   90.00
#
_symmetry.space_group_name_H-M   'P 1'
#
loop_
_entity.id
_entity.type
_entity.pdbx_description
1 polymer ?
#
loop_
_entity_poly.entity_id
_entity_poly.type
_entity_poly.pdbx_seq_one_letter_code
_entity_poly.pdbx_strand_id
1 'polypeptide(L)'
;MKFYSAFLCAVSGLGFAASVLPASAEPATCVLEVGGQSYIDGPCSFERLSSDDGSFKIMDTAGDYFAYVYVEGGGATAHWNEFAGVNRAHTPLGALRRDGACWTSDSARICAMAAEQSADVSPMGSWDCEIMGFTLDDRTYKNSSAPAAAVQGIERIADDAFGVTLEDGYRFALFDVTADRLVWHSPASGDTFECRRE
;
A
#
# COMPACT_ATOMS: atom_id res chain seq x y z
N MET A 1 15.26 39.34 60.60
CA MET A 1 14.84 39.25 59.19
C MET A 1 16.08 39.22 58.31
N LYS A 2 16.37 38.06 57.69
CA LYS A 2 17.11 37.83 56.43
C LYS A 2 17.57 36.37 56.43
N PHE A 3 16.74 35.49 55.88
CA PHE A 3 17.16 34.15 55.47
C PHE A 3 17.28 34.16 53.94
N TYR A 4 18.48 33.86 53.46
CA TYR A 4 18.75 33.49 52.07
C TYR A 4 18.11 32.12 51.81
N SER A 5 17.43 31.95 50.67
CA SER A 5 17.15 30.61 50.14
C SER A 5 17.35 30.58 48.64
N ALA A 6 18.01 29.50 48.25
CA ALA A 6 18.75 29.34 47.02
C ALA A 6 17.88 28.84 45.86
N PHE A 7 18.37 29.18 44.67
CA PHE A 7 18.02 28.63 43.37
C PHE A 7 18.12 27.09 43.36
N LEU A 8 17.11 26.42 42.79
CA LEU A 8 17.24 25.04 42.28
C LEU A 8 16.39 24.91 41.02
N CYS A 9 17.06 25.01 39.87
CA CYS A 9 16.57 24.54 38.58
C CYS A 9 16.60 23.01 38.57
N ALA A 10 15.49 22.37 38.24
CA ALA A 10 15.47 20.97 37.83
C ALA A 10 14.60 20.86 36.56
N VAL A 11 15.17 21.18 35.41
CA VAL A 11 14.58 20.85 34.11
C VAL A 11 14.88 19.39 33.84
N SER A 12 13.90 18.53 34.09
CA SER A 12 14.00 17.11 33.76
C SER A 12 13.71 16.91 32.28
N GLY A 13 14.75 16.75 31.47
CA GLY A 13 14.64 16.38 30.06
C GLY A 13 14.28 14.91 29.91
N LEU A 14 13.04 14.62 29.50
CA LEU A 14 12.63 13.31 28.99
C LEU A 14 13.18 13.16 27.56
N GLY A 15 14.27 12.42 27.42
CA GLY A 15 14.78 11.99 26.12
C GLY A 15 13.87 10.92 25.54
N PHE A 16 13.20 11.24 24.43
CA PHE A 16 12.53 10.24 23.59
C PHE A 16 13.59 9.39 22.88
N ALA A 17 13.65 8.10 23.21
CA ALA A 17 14.39 7.13 22.40
C ALA A 17 13.58 6.87 21.13
N ALA A 18 14.07 7.36 19.98
CA ALA A 18 13.51 6.99 18.68
C ALA A 18 13.89 5.54 18.37
N SER A 19 12.91 4.64 18.38
CA SER A 19 13.08 3.26 17.94
C SER A 19 13.23 3.24 16.42
N VAL A 20 14.43 2.94 15.93
CA VAL A 20 14.66 2.68 14.50
C VAL A 20 14.17 1.26 14.23
N LEU A 21 13.04 1.13 13.54
CA LEU A 21 12.57 -0.18 13.10
C LEU A 21 13.53 -0.73 12.02
N PRO A 22 13.83 -2.04 12.02
CA PRO A 22 14.58 -2.66 10.94
C PRO A 22 13.83 -2.48 9.62
N ALA A 23 14.56 -2.29 8.51
CA ALA A 23 14.00 -2.25 7.17
C ALA A 23 13.35 -3.61 6.86
N SER A 24 12.03 -3.71 7.06
CA SER A 24 11.25 -4.88 6.67
C SER A 24 11.03 -4.83 5.16
N ALA A 25 10.99 -5.99 4.51
CA ALA A 25 10.49 -6.07 3.15
C ALA A 25 9.00 -5.70 3.14
N GLU A 26 8.60 -4.84 2.19
CA GLU A 26 7.26 -4.31 2.00
C GLU A 26 6.65 -4.91 0.70
N PRO A 27 5.33 -5.11 0.62
CA PRO A 27 4.68 -5.55 -0.61
C PRO A 27 4.77 -4.46 -1.70
N ALA A 28 5.06 -4.87 -2.92
CA ALA A 28 5.18 -4.00 -4.08
C ALA A 28 4.67 -4.69 -5.36
N THR A 29 4.54 -3.90 -6.44
CA THR A 29 4.46 -4.41 -7.80
C THR A 29 5.79 -4.14 -8.49
N CYS A 30 6.46 -5.18 -8.98
CA CYS A 30 7.80 -5.08 -9.57
C CYS A 30 7.84 -5.54 -11.03
N VAL A 31 8.83 -5.02 -11.74
CA VAL A 31 9.28 -5.57 -13.02
C VAL A 31 10.77 -5.85 -12.93
N LEU A 32 11.20 -7.03 -13.37
CA LEU A 32 12.59 -7.36 -13.67
C LEU A 32 12.64 -7.96 -15.06
N GLU A 33 13.17 -7.19 -16.00
CA GLU A 33 13.42 -7.61 -17.37
C GLU A 33 14.92 -7.56 -17.64
N VAL A 34 15.48 -8.62 -18.21
CA VAL A 34 16.90 -8.69 -18.61
C VAL A 34 16.98 -9.28 -20.02
N GLY A 35 17.63 -8.58 -20.94
CA GLY A 35 17.78 -9.01 -22.33
C GLY A 35 16.44 -9.18 -23.08
N GLY A 36 15.39 -8.45 -22.69
CA GLY A 36 14.04 -8.57 -23.25
C GLY A 36 13.21 -9.72 -22.67
N GLN A 37 13.75 -10.51 -21.74
CA GLN A 37 13.02 -11.56 -21.03
C GLN A 37 12.51 -11.03 -19.69
N SER A 38 11.23 -11.22 -19.40
CA SER A 38 10.63 -10.92 -18.09
C SER A 38 10.90 -12.06 -17.10
N TYR A 39 11.37 -11.71 -15.91
CA TYR A 39 11.65 -12.62 -14.79
C TYR A 39 10.77 -12.31 -13.57
N ILE A 40 10.39 -11.05 -13.40
CA ILE A 40 9.40 -10.60 -12.41
C ILE A 40 8.45 -9.65 -13.13
N ASP A 41 7.16 -9.89 -13.03
CA ASP A 41 6.11 -9.00 -13.53
C ASP A 41 4.85 -9.19 -12.66
N GLY A 42 4.69 -8.33 -11.65
CA GLY A 42 3.58 -8.42 -10.70
C GLY A 42 4.03 -8.32 -9.23
N PRO A 43 3.27 -8.93 -8.30
CA PRO A 43 3.55 -8.84 -6.86
C PRO A 43 4.96 -9.31 -6.51
N CYS A 44 5.63 -8.56 -5.65
CA CYS A 44 6.98 -8.79 -5.19
C CYS A 44 7.16 -8.28 -3.76
N SER A 45 8.27 -8.65 -3.13
CA SER A 45 8.77 -7.94 -1.96
C SER A 45 9.77 -6.86 -2.38
N PHE A 46 9.65 -5.68 -1.79
CA PHE A 46 10.57 -4.54 -1.93
C PHE A 46 11.26 -4.30 -0.58
N GLU A 47 12.58 -4.30 -0.56
CA GLU A 47 13.37 -4.03 0.64
C GLU A 47 14.24 -2.81 0.40
N ARG A 48 14.07 -1.79 1.24
CA ARG A 48 14.93 -0.61 1.20
C ARG A 48 16.27 -0.94 1.86
N LEU A 49 17.37 -0.74 1.16
CA LEU A 49 18.72 -1.06 1.67
C LEU A 49 19.31 0.08 2.50
N SER A 50 18.90 1.32 2.22
CA SER A 50 19.32 2.51 2.94
C SER A 50 18.19 3.56 2.91
N SER A 51 18.06 4.32 4.00
CA SER A 51 17.05 5.37 4.12
C SER A 51 17.33 6.58 3.22
N ASP A 52 18.55 6.74 2.73
CA ASP A 52 19.04 8.06 2.31
C ASP A 52 19.30 8.18 0.79
N ASP A 53 19.62 7.08 0.11
CA ASP A 53 20.04 7.08 -1.30
C ASP A 53 18.96 6.54 -2.26
N GLY A 54 17.98 5.81 -1.74
CA GLY A 54 16.98 5.11 -2.54
C GLY A 54 17.43 3.76 -3.09
N SER A 55 18.52 3.18 -2.57
CA SER A 55 18.95 1.82 -2.87
C SER A 55 17.95 0.79 -2.34
N PHE A 56 17.68 -0.26 -3.13
CA PHE A 56 16.64 -1.24 -2.81
C PHE A 56 16.95 -2.62 -3.38
N LYS A 57 16.21 -3.61 -2.90
CA LYS A 57 16.13 -4.97 -3.44
C LYS A 57 14.69 -5.29 -3.80
N ILE A 58 14.48 -5.93 -4.95
CA ILE A 58 13.21 -6.58 -5.29
C ILE A 58 13.41 -8.09 -5.30
N MET A 59 12.37 -8.84 -4.94
CA MET A 59 12.34 -10.30 -5.01
C MET A 59 10.93 -10.76 -5.34
N ASP A 60 10.79 -11.73 -6.23
CA ASP A 60 9.48 -12.33 -6.52
C ASP A 60 8.90 -13.07 -5.31
N THR A 61 7.61 -13.41 -5.39
CA THR A 61 6.91 -14.10 -4.31
C THR A 61 7.38 -15.54 -4.11
N ALA A 62 7.95 -16.17 -5.15
CA ALA A 62 8.55 -17.50 -5.06
C ALA A 62 9.93 -17.51 -4.39
N GLY A 63 10.63 -16.37 -4.38
CA GLY A 63 12.03 -16.27 -3.98
C GLY A 63 13.01 -16.79 -5.03
N ASP A 64 12.55 -16.98 -6.28
CA ASP A 64 13.34 -17.53 -7.37
C ASP A 64 14.22 -16.47 -8.03
N TYR A 65 13.73 -15.23 -8.16
CA TYR A 65 14.45 -14.12 -8.77
C TYR A 65 14.49 -12.88 -7.89
N PHE A 66 15.64 -12.21 -7.87
CA PHE A 66 15.82 -10.94 -7.17
C PHE A 66 16.90 -10.08 -7.81
N ALA A 67 16.79 -8.77 -7.60
CA ALA A 67 17.79 -7.79 -8.02
C ALA A 67 18.05 -6.77 -6.91
N TYR A 68 19.33 -6.43 -6.73
CA TYR A 68 19.78 -5.30 -5.92
C TYR A 68 20.05 -4.11 -6.82
N VAL A 69 19.56 -2.95 -6.44
CA VAL A 69 19.81 -1.66 -7.09
C VAL A 69 20.50 -0.73 -6.09
N TYR A 70 21.69 -0.27 -6.46
CA TYR A 70 22.51 0.65 -5.67
C TYR A 70 22.51 2.02 -6.34
N VAL A 71 21.86 2.99 -5.71
CA VAL A 71 21.65 4.33 -6.26
C VAL A 71 22.79 5.24 -5.81
N GLU A 72 23.49 5.84 -6.77
CA GLU A 72 24.65 6.71 -6.50
C GLU A 72 24.73 7.83 -7.55
N GLY A 73 24.96 9.07 -7.11
CA GLY A 73 25.32 10.18 -8.00
C GLY A 73 24.28 10.49 -9.09
N GLY A 74 23.00 10.23 -8.85
CA GLY A 74 21.92 10.41 -9.83
C GLY A 74 21.75 9.27 -10.86
N GLY A 75 22.58 8.24 -10.77
CA GLY A 75 22.45 6.97 -11.50
C GLY A 75 22.27 5.80 -10.54
N ALA A 76 22.35 4.58 -11.07
CA ALA A 76 22.43 3.38 -10.25
C ALA A 76 23.28 2.29 -10.91
N THR A 77 23.71 1.30 -10.12
CA THR A 77 24.19 0.01 -10.61
C THR A 77 23.31 -1.10 -10.05
N ALA A 78 23.25 -2.25 -10.73
CA ALA A 78 22.46 -3.37 -10.23
C ALA A 78 23.12 -4.73 -10.46
N HIS A 79 22.75 -5.67 -9.60
CA HIS A 79 23.12 -7.08 -9.69
C HIS A 79 21.91 -7.96 -9.46
N TRP A 80 21.83 -9.09 -10.16
CA TRP A 80 20.75 -10.07 -10.02
C TRP A 80 21.30 -11.49 -9.99
N ASN A 81 20.42 -12.46 -9.71
CA ASN A 81 20.81 -13.85 -9.49
C ASN A 81 20.93 -14.70 -10.76
N GLU A 82 20.38 -14.24 -11.89
CA GLU A 82 20.39 -14.87 -13.23
C GLU A 82 19.62 -16.20 -13.34
N PHE A 83 19.83 -17.11 -12.39
CA PHE A 83 19.23 -18.43 -12.33
C PHE A 83 18.25 -18.55 -11.17
N ALA A 84 17.06 -19.10 -11.44
CA ALA A 84 16.03 -19.34 -10.45
C ALA A 84 16.58 -20.06 -9.20
N GLY A 85 16.24 -19.54 -8.02
CA GLY A 85 16.58 -20.12 -6.72
C GLY A 85 18.04 -19.95 -6.28
N VAL A 86 18.91 -19.35 -7.10
CA VAL A 86 20.28 -19.03 -6.69
C VAL A 86 20.28 -17.87 -5.70
N ASN A 87 20.75 -18.12 -4.48
CA ASN A 87 20.68 -17.18 -3.35
C ASN A 87 21.76 -16.06 -3.35
N ARG A 88 22.39 -15.77 -4.50
CA ARG A 88 23.40 -14.72 -4.64
C ARG A 88 23.24 -13.94 -5.94
N ALA A 89 23.13 -12.61 -5.82
CA ALA A 89 23.21 -11.71 -6.95
C ALA A 89 24.68 -11.43 -7.31
N HIS A 90 25.16 -12.04 -8.39
CA HIS A 90 26.55 -11.90 -8.85
C HIS A 90 26.63 -11.37 -10.28
N THR A 91 25.53 -11.42 -11.03
CA THR A 91 25.50 -11.01 -12.43
C THR A 91 25.20 -9.51 -12.50
N PRO A 92 26.09 -8.69 -13.05
CA PRO A 92 25.87 -7.24 -13.15
C PRO A 92 24.88 -6.91 -14.28
N LEU A 93 24.04 -5.90 -14.05
CA LEU A 93 23.08 -5.35 -15.04
C LEU A 93 23.54 -4.01 -15.64
N GLY A 94 24.77 -3.60 -15.30
CA GLY A 94 25.39 -2.37 -15.80
C GLY A 94 24.92 -1.10 -15.08
N ALA A 95 25.30 0.03 -15.66
CA ALA A 95 24.87 1.35 -15.19
C ALA A 95 23.44 1.63 -15.66
N LEU A 96 22.60 2.06 -14.74
CA LEU A 96 21.18 2.32 -14.95
C LEU A 96 20.90 3.82 -14.86
N ARG A 97 19.88 4.27 -15.60
CA ARG A 97 19.29 5.59 -15.52
C ARG A 97 17.87 5.50 -14.99
N ARG A 98 17.43 6.53 -14.29
CA ARG A 98 16.07 6.60 -13.77
C ARG A 98 15.10 6.95 -14.89
N ASP A 99 14.02 6.19 -15.01
CA ASP A 99 12.89 6.44 -15.90
C ASP A 99 11.59 6.12 -15.17
N GLY A 100 10.88 7.17 -14.72
CA GLY A 100 9.68 7.02 -13.89
C GLY A 100 9.93 6.22 -12.61
N ALA A 101 9.21 5.11 -12.45
CA ALA A 101 9.35 4.15 -11.35
C ALA A 101 10.44 3.09 -11.58
N CYS A 102 11.19 3.20 -12.68
CA CYS A 102 12.14 2.20 -13.14
C CYS A 102 13.58 2.72 -13.16
N TRP A 103 14.51 1.78 -13.07
CA TRP A 103 15.92 1.93 -13.41
C TRP A 103 16.21 1.10 -14.66
N THR A 104 16.73 1.74 -15.70
CA THR A 104 16.85 1.15 -17.03
C THR A 104 18.25 1.28 -17.64
N SER A 105 18.63 0.28 -18.42
CA SER A 105 19.75 0.29 -19.37
C SER A 105 19.29 -0.31 -20.69
N ASP A 106 20.21 -0.45 -21.65
CA ASP A 106 19.92 -1.08 -22.94
C ASP A 106 19.52 -2.56 -22.81
N SER A 107 19.85 -3.20 -21.67
CA SER A 107 19.66 -4.64 -21.45
C SER A 107 18.85 -4.97 -20.21
N ALA A 108 18.43 -4.00 -19.40
CA ALA A 108 17.69 -4.27 -18.18
C ALA A 108 16.65 -3.18 -17.87
N ARG A 109 15.54 -3.61 -17.29
CA ARG A 109 14.50 -2.74 -16.72
C ARG A 109 14.07 -3.29 -15.37
N ILE A 110 14.28 -2.48 -14.34
CA ILE A 110 13.97 -2.83 -12.94
C ILE A 110 13.01 -1.78 -12.41
N CYS A 111 11.75 -2.14 -12.18
CA CYS A 111 10.74 -1.24 -11.66
C CYS A 111 10.29 -1.69 -10.28
N ALA A 112 10.01 -0.73 -9.41
CA ALA A 112 9.36 -0.96 -8.13
C ALA A 112 8.32 0.13 -7.91
N MET A 113 7.07 -0.30 -7.79
CA MET A 113 5.93 0.58 -7.51
C MET A 113 5.32 0.12 -6.18
N ALA A 114 4.76 1.07 -5.42
CA ALA A 114 3.97 0.69 -4.25
C ALA A 114 2.93 -0.35 -4.69
N ALA A 115 2.76 -1.41 -3.92
CA ALA A 115 1.64 -2.31 -4.17
C ALA A 115 0.38 -1.47 -4.11
N GLU A 116 -0.42 -1.55 -5.16
CA GLU A 116 -1.82 -1.15 -5.08
C GLU A 116 -2.39 -1.88 -3.87
N GLN A 117 -2.84 -1.15 -2.84
CA GLN A 117 -3.31 -1.70 -1.56
C GLN A 117 -4.54 -2.58 -1.79
N SER A 118 -4.31 -3.84 -2.15
CA SER A 118 -5.31 -4.85 -2.51
C SER A 118 -5.18 -6.06 -1.59
N ALA A 119 -4.91 -5.81 -0.30
CA ALA A 119 -5.00 -6.82 0.74
C ALA A 119 -5.97 -6.31 1.80
N ASP A 120 -7.17 -6.89 1.81
CA ASP A 120 -8.20 -6.71 2.84
C ASP A 120 -8.88 -5.32 2.87
N VAL A 121 -9.16 -4.74 1.71
CA VAL A 121 -10.15 -3.64 1.66
C VAL A 121 -11.52 -4.24 1.97
N SER A 122 -12.09 -3.81 3.09
CA SER A 122 -13.43 -4.18 3.54
C SER A 122 -14.36 -2.98 3.42
N PRO A 123 -15.52 -3.12 2.75
CA PRO A 123 -16.51 -2.04 2.66
C PRO A 123 -17.24 -1.80 3.99
N MET A 124 -17.04 -2.66 4.98
CA MET A 124 -17.71 -2.59 6.27
C MET A 124 -17.12 -1.45 7.11
N GLY A 125 -17.98 -0.80 7.89
CA GLY A 125 -17.62 0.33 8.75
C GLY A 125 -18.63 1.47 8.66
N SER A 126 -18.25 2.62 9.23
CA SER A 126 -18.98 3.88 9.13
C SER A 126 -18.34 4.78 8.08
N TRP A 127 -19.19 5.42 7.29
CA TRP A 127 -18.82 6.20 6.12
C TRP A 127 -19.61 7.50 6.08
N ASP A 128 -18.89 8.61 5.93
CA ASP A 128 -19.42 9.93 5.65
C ASP A 128 -19.35 10.20 4.15
N CYS A 129 -20.51 10.31 3.50
CA CYS A 129 -20.65 10.58 2.07
C CYS A 129 -21.14 12.01 1.78
N GLU A 130 -20.75 12.96 2.64
CA GLU A 130 -21.07 14.40 2.62
C GLU A 130 -22.56 14.74 2.80
N ILE A 131 -23.42 14.17 1.96
CA ILE A 131 -24.87 14.39 1.91
C ILE A 131 -25.60 13.29 2.70
N MET A 132 -24.99 12.12 2.84
CA MET A 132 -25.49 11.03 3.66
C MET A 132 -24.35 10.32 4.39
N GLY A 133 -24.63 9.78 5.57
CA GLY A 133 -23.73 8.85 6.24
C GLY A 133 -24.35 7.46 6.26
N PHE A 134 -23.53 6.42 6.23
CA PHE A 134 -24.00 5.04 6.45
C PHE A 134 -23.04 4.20 7.29
N THR A 135 -23.61 3.20 7.95
CA THR A 135 -22.89 2.09 8.58
C THR A 135 -23.25 0.80 7.88
N LEU A 136 -22.25 -0.03 7.59
CA LEU A 136 -22.39 -1.35 6.98
C LEU A 136 -21.63 -2.40 7.79
N ASP A 137 -22.33 -3.46 8.17
CA ASP A 137 -21.74 -4.71 8.64
C ASP A 137 -22.35 -5.92 7.90
N ASP A 138 -22.05 -7.14 8.32
CA ASP A 138 -22.45 -8.38 7.65
C ASP A 138 -23.94 -8.69 7.79
N ARG A 139 -24.63 -7.94 8.65
CA ARG A 139 -26.04 -8.14 9.01
C ARG A 139 -26.87 -6.88 8.83
N THR A 140 -26.26 -5.70 8.80
CA THR A 140 -26.97 -4.43 8.93
C THR A 140 -26.41 -3.38 7.99
N TYR A 141 -27.30 -2.72 7.27
CA TYR A 141 -27.06 -1.47 6.57
C TYR A 141 -27.95 -0.39 7.18
N LYS A 142 -27.36 0.74 7.58
CA LYS A 142 -28.10 1.89 8.10
C LYS A 142 -27.57 3.15 7.45
N ASN A 143 -28.44 3.91 6.82
CA ASN A 143 -28.11 5.27 6.38
C ASN A 143 -28.87 6.32 7.19
N SER A 144 -28.48 7.58 7.04
CA SER A 144 -29.11 8.71 7.75
C SER A 144 -30.57 8.98 7.36
N SER A 145 -31.05 8.42 6.25
CA SER A 145 -32.34 8.75 5.63
C SER A 145 -33.41 7.68 5.83
N ALA A 146 -33.05 6.49 6.32
CA ALA A 146 -33.95 5.35 6.46
C ALA A 146 -33.66 4.52 7.73
N PRO A 147 -34.64 3.71 8.20
CA PRO A 147 -34.38 2.70 9.22
C PRO A 147 -33.28 1.73 8.79
N ALA A 148 -32.65 1.07 9.76
CA ALA A 148 -31.68 0.01 9.48
C ALA A 148 -32.38 -1.16 8.74
N ALA A 149 -31.69 -1.71 7.74
CA ALA A 149 -32.12 -2.83 6.93
C ALA A 149 -31.16 -4.01 7.12
N ALA A 150 -31.70 -5.23 7.01
CA ALA A 150 -30.91 -6.45 7.12
C ALA A 150 -30.12 -6.72 5.83
N VAL A 151 -28.85 -7.06 5.96
CA VAL A 151 -27.96 -7.44 4.85
C VAL A 151 -28.15 -8.92 4.56
N GLN A 152 -28.51 -9.24 3.31
CA GLN A 152 -28.57 -10.61 2.81
C GLN A 152 -27.17 -11.12 2.40
N GLY A 153 -26.36 -10.25 1.81
CA GLY A 153 -25.01 -10.62 1.38
C GLY A 153 -24.20 -9.44 0.87
N ILE A 154 -22.88 -9.56 1.04
CA ILE A 154 -21.87 -8.66 0.52
C ILE A 154 -20.96 -9.49 -0.39
N GLU A 155 -21.02 -9.24 -1.69
CA GLU A 155 -20.26 -9.96 -2.71
C GLU A 155 -19.16 -9.06 -3.25
N ARG A 156 -17.93 -9.57 -3.32
CA ARG A 156 -16.82 -8.89 -4.02
C ARG A 156 -17.00 -9.13 -5.53
N ILE A 157 -17.16 -8.05 -6.29
CA ILE A 157 -17.39 -8.10 -7.75
C ILE A 157 -16.15 -7.71 -8.57
N ALA A 158 -15.19 -6.99 -7.96
CA ALA A 158 -13.83 -6.75 -8.47
C ALA A 158 -12.86 -6.58 -7.28
N ASP A 159 -11.57 -6.37 -7.55
CA ASP A 159 -10.55 -6.25 -6.49
C ASP A 159 -10.88 -5.13 -5.47
N ASP A 160 -11.50 -4.04 -5.94
CA ASP A 160 -11.88 -2.84 -5.18
C ASP A 160 -13.39 -2.53 -5.25
N ALA A 161 -14.23 -3.50 -5.64
CA ALA A 161 -15.66 -3.28 -5.80
C ALA A 161 -16.53 -4.39 -5.18
N PHE A 162 -17.67 -3.98 -4.62
CA PHE A 162 -18.60 -4.86 -3.91
C PHE A 162 -20.06 -4.58 -4.30
N GLY A 163 -20.86 -5.63 -4.37
CA GLY A 163 -22.31 -5.56 -4.38
C GLY A 163 -22.88 -5.89 -3.01
N VAL A 164 -23.80 -5.06 -2.51
CA VAL A 164 -24.53 -5.34 -1.27
C VAL A 164 -25.99 -5.60 -1.62
N THR A 165 -26.53 -6.73 -1.15
CA THR A 165 -27.94 -7.08 -1.27
C THR A 165 -28.58 -7.09 0.11
N LEU A 166 -29.72 -6.42 0.25
CA LEU A 166 -30.53 -6.38 1.46
C LEU A 166 -31.66 -7.42 1.39
N GLU A 167 -32.19 -7.84 2.54
CA GLU A 167 -33.27 -8.85 2.60
C GLU A 167 -34.58 -8.41 1.93
N ASP A 168 -34.79 -7.10 1.77
CA ASP A 168 -35.94 -6.54 1.03
C ASP A 168 -35.76 -6.56 -0.50
N GLY A 169 -34.61 -7.06 -0.97
CA GLY A 169 -34.25 -7.15 -2.38
C GLY A 169 -33.60 -5.89 -2.95
N TYR A 170 -33.45 -4.82 -2.18
CA TYR A 170 -32.67 -3.66 -2.61
C TYR A 170 -31.19 -4.02 -2.74
N ARG A 171 -30.54 -3.48 -3.77
CA ARG A 171 -29.12 -3.67 -4.01
C ARG A 171 -28.43 -2.34 -4.31
N PHE A 172 -27.22 -2.19 -3.82
CA PHE A 172 -26.35 -1.07 -4.15
C PHE A 172 -24.92 -1.57 -4.37
N ALA A 173 -24.11 -0.76 -5.05
CA ALA A 173 -22.72 -1.08 -5.33
C ALA A 173 -21.78 -0.11 -4.59
N LEU A 174 -20.60 -0.62 -4.23
CA LEU A 174 -19.51 0.12 -3.64
C LEU A 174 -18.31 -0.04 -4.58
N PHE A 175 -17.75 1.06 -5.06
CA PHE A 175 -16.61 1.09 -5.99
C PHE A 175 -15.41 1.79 -5.36
N ASP A 176 -14.24 1.62 -5.98
CA ASP A 176 -12.98 2.26 -5.59
C ASP A 176 -12.71 2.13 -4.08
N VAL A 177 -13.03 0.96 -3.51
CA VAL A 177 -12.98 0.72 -2.07
C VAL A 177 -11.53 0.63 -1.62
N THR A 178 -11.10 1.61 -0.82
CA THR A 178 -9.82 1.64 -0.12
C THR A 178 -10.02 1.48 1.38
N ALA A 179 -8.93 1.59 2.14
CA ALA A 179 -8.99 1.61 3.60
C ALA A 179 -9.80 2.81 4.14
N ASP A 180 -9.83 3.95 3.45
CA ASP A 180 -10.38 5.21 3.94
C ASP A 180 -11.41 5.87 3.00
N ARG A 181 -11.65 5.30 1.81
CA ARG A 181 -12.56 5.86 0.79
C ARG A 181 -13.35 4.76 0.09
N LEU A 182 -14.51 5.13 -0.42
CA LEU A 182 -15.25 4.36 -1.42
C LEU A 182 -16.25 5.27 -2.16
N VAL A 183 -16.87 4.74 -3.21
CA VAL A 183 -17.99 5.36 -3.90
C VAL A 183 -19.24 4.50 -3.71
N TRP A 184 -20.28 5.07 -3.09
CA TRP A 184 -21.59 4.42 -2.96
C TRP A 184 -22.45 4.73 -4.19
N HIS A 185 -23.07 3.71 -4.79
CA HIS A 185 -23.92 3.87 -5.96
C HIS A 185 -25.24 3.10 -5.84
N SER A 186 -26.35 3.79 -6.12
CA SER A 186 -27.70 3.22 -6.22
C SER A 186 -28.07 2.93 -7.67
N PRO A 187 -28.22 1.66 -8.09
CA PRO A 187 -28.78 1.35 -9.40
C PRO A 187 -30.25 1.78 -9.55
N ALA A 188 -30.99 1.93 -8.44
CA ALA A 188 -32.43 2.24 -8.48
C ALA A 188 -32.70 3.73 -8.75
N SER A 189 -31.91 4.61 -8.14
CA SER A 189 -32.03 6.06 -8.31
C SER A 189 -30.99 6.66 -9.27
N GLY A 190 -29.86 5.98 -9.48
CA GLY A 190 -28.70 6.49 -10.21
C GLY A 190 -27.78 7.36 -9.35
N ASP A 191 -28.11 7.57 -8.07
CA ASP A 191 -27.31 8.41 -7.18
C ASP A 191 -25.94 7.80 -6.92
N THR A 192 -24.93 8.67 -6.82
CA THR A 192 -23.55 8.29 -6.56
C THR A 192 -22.97 9.27 -5.55
N PHE A 193 -22.32 8.75 -4.51
CA PHE A 193 -21.71 9.55 -3.45
C PHE A 193 -20.30 9.08 -3.16
N GLU A 194 -19.36 10.02 -3.10
CA GLU A 194 -18.01 9.76 -2.60
C GLU A 194 -18.05 9.74 -1.08
N CYS A 195 -17.46 8.71 -0.46
CA CYS A 195 -17.49 8.52 0.98
C CYS A 195 -16.09 8.43 1.55
N ARG A 196 -15.94 8.91 2.79
CA ARG A 196 -14.74 8.77 3.61
C ARG A 196 -15.06 8.01 4.88
N ARG A 197 -14.10 7.23 5.35
CA ARG A 197 -14.25 6.47 6.59
C ARG A 197 -14.27 7.41 7.80
N GLU A 198 -15.18 7.13 8.75
CA GLU A 198 -15.24 7.80 10.07
C GLU A 198 -14.29 7.19 11.09
#